data_AF-A0A538AJ84-F1
#
_entry.id   AF-A0A538AJ84-F1
#
_cell.length_a   1.000
_cell.length_b   1.000
_cell.length_c   1.000
_cell.angle_alpha   90.00
_cell.angle_beta   90.00
_cell.angle_gamma   90.00
#
_symmetry.space_group_name_H-M   'P 1'
#
loop_
_entity.id
_entity.type
_entity.pdbx_description
1 polymer ?
#
loop_
_entity_poly.entity_id
_entity_poly.type
_entity_poly.pdbx_seq_one_letter_code
_entity_poly.pdbx_strand_id
1 'polypeptide(L)' 'MLSDYLPILLMLGLATLFAVASIFIASKVGPFNPTPAKLAPYECGIVPERTPRERFPIKFYLIAMLF' A
#
# COMPACT_ATOMS: atom_id res chain seq x y z
N MET A 1 -24.25 -23.75 8.29
CA MET A 1 -24.60 -22.48 7.62
C MET A 1 -23.70 -21.35 8.09
N LEU A 2 -23.90 -20.73 9.27
CA LEU A 2 -22.97 -19.68 9.73
C LEU A 2 -21.58 -20.23 10.14
N SER A 3 -21.56 -21.44 10.69
CA SER A 3 -20.36 -22.22 11.01
C SER A 3 -19.40 -22.39 9.82
N ASP A 4 -19.92 -22.36 8.60
CA ASP A 4 -19.16 -22.69 7.39
C ASP A 4 -18.28 -21.51 6.95
N TYR A 5 -18.55 -20.31 7.48
CA TYR A 5 -17.72 -19.11 7.30
C TYR A 5 -16.59 -19.00 8.32
N LEU A 6 -16.63 -19.79 9.40
CA LEU A 6 -15.59 -19.75 10.43
C LEU A 6 -14.18 -20.05 9.86
N PRO A 7 -13.98 -21.03 8.97
CA PRO A 7 -12.68 -21.26 8.33
C PRO A 7 -12.19 -20.07 7.49
N ILE A 8 -13.12 -19.37 6.82
CA ILE A 8 -12.79 -18.18 6.00
C ILE A 8 -12.30 -17.05 6.91
N LEU A 9 -13.00 -16.81 8.02
CA LEU A 9 -12.64 -15.78 8.99
C LEU A 9 -11.29 -16.09 9.65
N LEU A 10 -11.04 -17.35 10.00
CA LEU A 10 -9.74 -17.79 10.53
C LEU A 10 -8.60 -17.58 9.51
N MET A 11 -8.83 -17.91 8.23
CA MET A 11 -7.86 -17.65 7.17
C MET A 11 -7.58 -16.16 6.96
N LEU A 12 -8.62 -15.32 6.95
CA LEU A 12 -8.47 -13.87 6.88
C LEU A 12 -7.67 -13.33 8.07
N GLY A 13 -7.97 -13.82 9.28
CA GLY A 13 -7.24 -13.46 10.49
C GLY A 13 -5.77 -13.87 10.42
N LEU A 14 -5.49 -15.12 10.03
CA LEU A 14 -4.13 -15.64 9.90
C LEU A 14 -3.33 -14.88 8.82
N ALA A 15 -3.92 -14.64 7.65
CA ALA A 15 -3.27 -13.92 6.56
C ALA A 15 -2.96 -12.47 6.96
N THR A 16 -3.91 -11.79 7.61
CA THR A 16 -3.72 -10.42 8.12
C THR A 16 -2.63 -10.37 9.19
N LEU A 17 -2.68 -11.30 10.16
CA LEU A 17 -1.68 -11.41 11.22
C LEU A 17 -0.29 -11.64 10.63
N PHE A 18 -0.18 -12.56 9.67
CA PHE A 18 1.08 -12.86 9.00
C PHE A 18 1.63 -11.62 8.28
N ALA A 19 0.81 -10.94 7.47
CA ALA A 19 1.24 -9.73 6.74
C ALA A 19 1.72 -8.61 7.69
N VAL A 20 0.95 -8.32 8.74
CA VAL A 20 1.30 -7.29 9.72
C VAL A 20 2.56 -7.68 10.50
N ALA A 21 2.66 -8.92 10.96
CA ALA A 21 3.84 -9.42 11.68
C ALA A 21 5.09 -9.36 10.80
N SER A 22 5.00 -9.75 9.52
CA SER A 22 6.12 -9.68 8.58
C SER A 22 6.60 -8.25 8.37
N ILE A 23 5.69 -7.29 8.13
CA ILE A 23 6.06 -5.87 7.98
C ILE A 23 6.67 -5.33 9.28
N PHE A 24 6.08 -5.66 10.43
CA PHE A 24 6.58 -5.22 11.73
C PHE A 24 8.01 -5.74 11.97
N ILE A 25 8.24 -7.05 11.81
CA ILE A 25 9.56 -7.66 11.97
C ILE A 25 10.56 -7.04 11.00
N ALA A 26 10.22 -6.93 9.71
CA ALA A 26 11.10 -6.33 8.70
C ALA A 26 11.48 -4.88 9.06
N SER A 27 10.53 -4.08 9.56
CA SER A 27 10.78 -2.69 9.97
C SER A 27 11.66 -2.56 11.21
N LYS A 28 11.67 -3.56 12.10
CA LYS A 28 12.46 -3.56 13.34
C LYS A 28 13.83 -4.19 13.20
N VAL A 29 13.97 -5.21 12.35
CA VAL A 29 15.23 -5.92 12.12
C VAL A 29 16.08 -5.23 11.03
N GLY A 30 15.44 -4.60 10.05
CA GLY A 30 16.14 -3.91 8.96
C GLY A 30 16.89 -2.64 9.41
N PRO A 31 18.00 -2.28 8.73
CA PRO A 31 18.73 -1.06 9.04
C PRO A 31 17.90 0.19 8.73
N PHE A 32 17.70 1.05 9.72
CA PHE A 32 16.95 2.29 9.58
C PHE A 32 17.87 3.49 9.36
N ASN A 33 18.15 3.81 8.09
CA ASN A 33 19.04 4.92 7.69
C ASN A 33 18.30 5.91 6.76
N PRO A 34 17.31 6.67 7.27
CA PRO A 34 16.59 7.66 6.47
C PRO A 34 17.54 8.82 6.09
N THR A 35 17.52 9.21 4.82
CA THR A 35 18.19 10.42 4.35
C THR A 35 17.20 11.23 3.52
N PRO A 36 17.34 12.56 3.42
CA PRO A 36 16.42 13.39 2.62
C PRO A 36 16.28 12.89 1.18
N ALA A 37 17.38 12.45 0.56
CA ALA A 37 17.37 11.88 -0.78
C ALA A 37 16.60 10.53 -0.88
N LYS A 38 16.70 9.65 0.13
CA LYS A 38 15.95 8.38 0.15
C LYS A 38 14.45 8.58 0.38
N LEU A 39 14.06 9.70 1.00
CA LEU A 39 12.67 10.04 1.29
C LEU A 39 12.03 10.92 0.20
N ALA A 40 12.83 11.43 -0.74
CA ALA A 40 12.34 12.26 -1.83
C ALA A 40 11.57 11.41 -2.87
N PRO A 41 10.54 11.99 -3.52
CA PRO A 41 9.89 11.36 -4.67
C PRO A 41 10.91 11.01 -5.76
N TYR A 42 10.70 9.86 -6.40
CA TYR A 42 11.55 9.44 -7.50
C TYR A 42 11.24 10.25 -8.76
N GLU A 43 12.22 11.01 -9.24
CA GLU A 43 12.17 11.70 -10.54
C GLU A 43 13.51 11.69 -11.28
N CYS A 44 14.20 10.53 -11.28
CA CYS A 44 15.50 10.36 -11.96
C CYS A 44 16.58 11.40 -11.56
N GLY A 45 16.51 11.95 -10.35
CA GLY A 45 17.41 12.99 -9.85
C GLY A 45 16.95 14.43 -10.11
N ILE A 46 15.82 14.62 -10.78
CA ILE A 46 15.17 15.93 -10.96
C ILE A 46 14.36 16.24 -9.70
N VAL A 47 14.55 17.44 -9.15
CA VAL A 47 13.76 17.92 -8.01
C VAL A 47 12.42 18.40 -8.54
N PRO A 48 11.28 17.82 -8.13
CA PRO A 48 9.98 18.24 -8.63
C PRO A 48 9.68 19.67 -8.16
N GLU A 49 9.62 20.60 -9.12
CA GLU A 49 9.38 22.02 -8.85
C GLU A 49 7.90 22.34 -8.58
N ARG A 50 6.99 21.46 -9.01
CA ARG A 50 5.54 21.64 -8.93
C ARG A 50 4.88 20.35 -8.51
N THR A 51 3.84 20.47 -7.70
CA THR A 51 2.94 19.34 -7.45
C THR A 51 2.20 18.99 -8.75
N PRO A 52 1.94 17.70 -9.04
CA PRO A 52 1.05 17.33 -10.12
C PRO A 52 -0.34 17.95 -9.85
N ARG A 53 -0.79 18.87 -10.71
CA ARG A 53 -2.11 19.55 -10.59
C ARG A 53 -3.10 19.09 -11.66
N GLU A 54 -2.80 17.97 -12.31
CA GLU A 54 -3.61 17.46 -13.41
C GLU A 54 -4.85 16.73 -12.90
N ARG A 55 -5.97 16.91 -13.61
CA ARG A 55 -7.17 16.12 -13.33
C ARG A 55 -6.95 14.71 -13.84
N PHE A 56 -7.25 13.71 -13.02
CA PHE A 56 -7.29 12.34 -13.49
C PHE A 56 -8.40 12.19 -14.55
N PRO A 57 -8.15 11.49 -15.67
CA PRO A 57 -9.15 11.22 -16.70
C PRO A 57 -10.43 10.57 -16.16
N ILE A 58 -11.61 11.03 -16.61
CA ILE A 58 -12.92 10.54 -16.12
C ILE A 58 -13.18 9.06 -16.45
N LYS A 59 -12.45 8.48 -17.40
CA LYS A 59 -12.57 7.06 -17.76
C LYS A 59 -12.41 6.12 -16.56
N PHE A 60 -11.54 6.46 -15.59
CA PHE A 60 -11.38 5.65 -14.39
C PHE A 60 -12.65 5.63 -13.53
N TYR A 61 -13.36 6.76 -13.46
CA TYR A 61 -14.64 6.87 -12.79
C TYR A 61 -15.75 6.09 -13.52
N LEU A 62 -15.81 6.20 -14.85
CA LEU A 62 -16.79 5.46 -15.65
C LEU A 62 -16.61 3.94 -15.50
N ILE A 63 -15.35 3.45 -15.48
CA ILE A 63 -15.05 2.04 -15.24
C ILE A 63 -15.51 1.63 -13.84
N ALA A 64 -15.19 2.41 -12.81
CA ALA A 64 -15.56 2.11 -11.42
C ALA A 64 -17.08 2.14 -11.17
N MET A 65 -17.83 2.98 -11.89
CA MET A 65 -19.30 3.01 -11.81
C MET A 65 -19.95 1.80 -12.48
N LEU A 66 -19.32 1.26 -13.54
CA LEU A 66 -19.86 0.15 -14.31
C LEU A 66 -19.53 -1.23 -13.74
N PHE A 67 -18.45 -1.34 -12.95
CA PHE A 67 -18.05 -2.57 -12.25
C PHE A 67 -18.93 -2.84 -11.03
#